data_AF-A0A4R2EM35-F1
#
_entry.id   AF-A0A4R2EM35-F1
#
_cell.length_a   1.000
_cell.length_b   1.000
_cell.length_c   1.000
_cell.angle_alpha   90.00
_cell.angle_beta   90.00
_cell.angle_gamma   90.00
#
_symmetry.space_group_name_H-M   'P 1'
#
loop_
_entity.id
_entity.type
_entity.pdbx_description
1 polymer ?
#
loop_
_entity_poly.entity_id
_entity_poly.type
_entity_poly.pdbx_seq_one_letter_code
_entity_poly.pdbx_strand_id
1 'polypeptide(L)' 'MKITVVGAGNVGATCAHEIARKDLCNEVVLVDVREGVAQGKALDMWQTAPIQGFSTRVTGVQKVTTKLLARK' A
#
# COMPACT_ATOMS: atom_id res chain seq x y z
N MET A 1 -11.21 5.30 -5.61
CA MET A 1 -11.12 3.82 -5.51
C MET A 1 -9.98 3.44 -4.57
N LYS A 2 -10.18 2.40 -3.73
CA LYS A 2 -9.20 1.93 -2.74
C LYS A 2 -8.95 0.44 -2.93
N ILE A 3 -7.69 0.01 -2.92
CA ILE A 3 -7.28 -1.39 -3.04
C ILE A 3 -6.52 -1.81 -1.78
N THR A 4 -6.81 -2.99 -1.26
CA THR A 4 -6.10 -3.56 -0.11
C THR A 4 -5.35 -4.81 -0.52
N VAL A 5 -4.05 -4.86 -0.23
CA VAL A 5 -3.17 -6.00 -0.46
C VAL A 5 -2.83 -6.62 0.89
N VAL A 6 -3.19 -7.88 1.08
CA VAL A 6 -2.94 -8.65 2.31
C VAL A 6 -1.65 -9.44 2.15
N GLY A 7 -0.68 -9.16 3.01
CA GLY A 7 0.69 -9.69 3.00
C GLY A 7 1.68 -8.69 2.38
N ALA A 8 2.68 -8.26 3.15
CA ALA A 8 3.81 -7.42 2.72
C ALA A 8 5.08 -8.24 2.45
N GLY A 9 4.94 -9.53 2.16
CA GLY A 9 5.98 -10.37 1.56
C GLY A 9 6.41 -9.84 0.18
N ASN A 10 7.34 -10.52 -0.48
CA ASN A 10 7.88 -10.04 -1.76
C ASN A 10 6.78 -9.85 -2.82
N VAL A 11 5.90 -10.84 -2.96
CA VAL A 11 4.80 -10.80 -3.94
C VAL A 11 3.81 -9.68 -3.64
N GLY A 12 3.32 -9.58 -2.41
CA GLY A 12 2.34 -8.55 -2.04
C GLY A 12 2.93 -7.14 -2.09
N ALA A 13 4.19 -6.96 -1.72
CA ALA A 13 4.88 -5.69 -1.86
C ALA A 13 5.04 -5.29 -3.34
N THR A 14 5.47 -6.19 -4.22
CA THR A 14 5.55 -5.90 -5.66
C THR A 14 4.19 -5.62 -6.27
N CYS A 15 3.15 -6.36 -5.86
CA CYS A 15 1.78 -6.11 -6.29
C CYS A 15 1.32 -4.70 -5.88
N ALA A 16 1.49 -4.31 -4.62
CA ALA A 16 1.16 -2.98 -4.13
C ALA A 16 1.93 -1.87 -4.86
N HIS A 17 3.23 -2.09 -5.11
CA HIS A 17 4.06 -1.12 -5.83
C HIS A 17 3.61 -0.94 -7.28
N GLU A 18 3.34 -2.02 -8.01
CA GLU A 18 2.89 -1.95 -9.40
C GLU A 18 1.50 -1.32 -9.54
N ILE A 19 0.60 -1.58 -8.59
CA ILE A 19 -0.72 -0.91 -8.54
C ILE A 19 -0.53 0.59 -8.36
N ALA A 20 0.35 1.01 -7.44
CA ALA A 20 0.61 2.41 -7.17
C ALA A 20 1.32 3.11 -8.33
N ARG A 21 2.37 2.49 -8.87
CA ARG A 21 3.16 3.00 -9.99
C ARG A 21 2.36 3.18 -11.27
N LYS A 22 1.37 2.32 -11.51
CA LYS A 22 0.44 2.41 -12.65
C LYS A 22 -0.73 3.37 -12.42
N ASP A 23 -0.77 4.02 -11.26
CA ASP A 23 -1.79 4.95 -10.82
C ASP A 23 -3.24 4.43 -10.91
N LEU A 24 -3.45 3.15 -10.59
CA LEU A 24 -4.74 2.47 -10.83
C LEU A 24 -5.84 2.82 -9.82
N CYS A 25 -5.50 3.46 -8.70
CA CYS A 25 -6.44 3.78 -7.64
C CYS A 25 -5.99 5.01 -6.84
N ASN A 26 -6.81 5.54 -5.94
CA ASN A 26 -6.41 6.68 -5.13
C ASN A 26 -5.58 6.26 -3.90
N GLU A 27 -5.80 5.03 -3.41
CA GLU A 27 -5.14 4.54 -2.21
C GLU A 27 -4.92 3.02 -2.29
N VAL A 28 -3.68 2.60 -2.05
CA VAL A 28 -3.30 1.21 -1.77
C VAL A 28 -3.04 1.06 -0.27
N VAL A 29 -3.63 0.03 0.32
CA VAL A 29 -3.30 -0.36 1.70
C VAL A 29 -2.56 -1.68 1.67
N LEU A 30 -1.35 -1.67 2.22
CA LEU A 30 -0.56 -2.87 2.45
C LEU A 30 -0.72 -3.32 3.90
N VAL A 31 -1.07 -4.59 4.10
CA VAL A 31 -1.29 -5.16 5.43
C VAL A 31 -0.31 -6.30 5.70
N ASP A 32 0.33 -6.33 6.86
CA ASP A 32 1.15 -7.48 7.29
C ASP A 32 1.12 -7.66 8.80
N VAL A 33 1.13 -8.91 9.27
CA VAL A 33 1.13 -9.24 10.69
C VAL A 33 2.45 -8.86 11.36
N ARG A 34 3.54 -8.82 10.60
CA ARG A 34 4.87 -8.45 11.09
C ARG A 34 4.92 -6.95 11.32
N GLU A 35 5.25 -6.57 12.55
CA GLU A 35 5.33 -5.17 12.95
C GLU A 35 6.33 -4.39 12.07
N GLY A 36 5.92 -3.19 11.65
CA GLY A 36 6.75 -2.26 10.89
C GLY A 36 7.00 -2.64 9.42
N VAL A 37 6.76 -3.89 9.00
CA VAL A 37 7.11 -4.34 7.64
C VAL A 37 6.24 -3.65 6.58
N ALA A 38 4.92 -3.67 6.75
CA ALA A 38 4.02 -3.01 5.81
C ALA A 38 4.21 -1.49 5.82
N GLN A 39 4.43 -0.89 7.00
CA GLN A 39 4.65 0.54 7.19
C GLN A 39 5.92 1.02 6.49
N GLY A 40 7.04 0.31 6.69
CA GLY A 40 8.32 0.63 6.08
C GLY A 40 8.27 0.52 4.56
N LYS A 41 7.70 -0.57 4.04
CA LYS A 41 7.54 -0.77 2.59
C LYS A 41 6.60 0.26 1.95
N ALA A 42 5.51 0.61 2.61
CA ALA A 42 4.59 1.62 2.11
C ALA A 42 5.24 3.02 2.09
N LEU A 43 6.02 3.37 3.11
CA LEU A 43 6.78 4.62 3.16
C LEU A 43 7.80 4.69 2.04
N ASP A 44 8.59 3.63 1.86
CA ASP A 44 9.58 3.50 0.79
C ASP A 44 8.93 3.70 -0.59
N MET A 45 7.84 2.97 -0.87
CA MET A 45 7.08 3.13 -2.11
C MET A 45 6.60 4.58 -2.30
N TRP A 46 6.03 5.21 -1.27
CA TRP A 46 5.50 6.57 -1.39
C TRP A 46 6.60 7.64 -1.56
N GLN A 47 7.79 7.42 -1.00
CA GLN A 47 8.94 8.29 -1.21
C GLN A 47 9.43 8.24 -2.67
N THR A 48 9.22 7.14 -3.39
CA THR A 48 9.52 7.06 -4.83
C THR A 48 8.48 7.76 -5.72
N ALA A 49 7.30 8.10 -5.20
CA ALA A 49 6.18 8.63 -5.99
C ALA A 49 6.51 9.89 -6.81
N PRO A 50 7.22 10.91 -6.27
CA PRO A 50 7.58 12.09 -7.06
C PRO A 50 8.58 11.78 -8.19
N ILE A 51 9.38 10.73 -8.01
CA ILE A 51 10.39 10.30 -9.00
C ILE A 51 9.73 9.47 -10.09
N GLN A 52 8.80 8.58 -9.72
CA GLN A 52 8.12 7.69 -10.66
C GLN A 52 6.86 8.29 -11.29
N GLY A 53 6.36 9.42 -10.77
CA GLY A 53 5.25 10.18 -11.35
C GLY A 53 3.86 9.62 -11.07
N PHE A 54 3.64 8.95 -9.94
CA PHE A 54 2.31 8.46 -9.56
C PHE A 54 1.72 9.20 -8.36
N SER A 55 0.39 9.19 -8.24
CA SER A 55 -0.37 9.91 -7.20
C SER A 55 -1.10 8.98 -6.21
N THR A 56 -1.12 7.68 -6.49
CA THR A 56 -1.71 6.63 -5.66
C THR A 56 -1.06 6.55 -4.28
N ARG A 57 -1.78 6.93 -3.23
CA ARG A 57 -1.25 6.91 -1.86
C ARG A 57 -1.05 5.48 -1.35
N VAL A 58 0.14 5.14 -0.88
CA VAL A 58 0.41 3.84 -0.26
C VAL A 58 0.44 3.97 1.26
N THR A 59 -0.36 3.18 1.97
CA THR A 59 -0.42 3.16 3.44
C THR A 59 -0.18 1.75 3.97
N GLY A 60 0.76 1.60 4.91
CA GLY A 60 1.03 0.32 5.58
C GLY A 60 0.34 0.21 6.92
N VAL A 61 -0.25 -0.94 7.25
CA VAL A 61 -0.85 -1.23 8.55
C VAL A 61 -0.55 -2.66 9.03
N GLN A 62 -0.61 -2.89 10.34
CA GLN A 62 -0.36 -4.23 10.90
C GLN A 62 -1.61 -5.13 10.88
N LYS A 63 -2.79 -4.55 11.06
CA LYS A 63 -4.05 -5.30 11.21
C LYS A 63 -5.08 -4.81 10.23
N VAL A 64 -5.79 -5.75 9.60
CA VAL A 64 -7.03 -5.45 8.87
C VAL A 64 -8.05 -4.99 9.90
N THR A 65 -8.55 -3.76 9.76
CA THR A 65 -9.61 -3.22 10.61
C THR A 65 -10.84 -2.89 9.77
N THR A 66 -12.02 -2.90 10.37
CA THR A 66 -13.27 -2.53 9.68
C THR A 66 -13.28 -1.08 9.20
N LYS A 67 -12.60 -0.17 9.91
CA LYS A 67 -12.38 1.22 9.45
C LYS A 67 -11.63 1.31 8.12
N LEU A 68 -10.80 0.31 7.83
CA LEU A 68 -9.99 0.23 6.62
C LEU A 68 -10.83 -0.16 5.38
N LEU A 69 -11.88 -0.94 5.60
CA LEU A 69 -12.82 -1.41 4.58
C LEU A 69 -14.02 -0.46 4.39
N ALA A 70 -14.33 0.38 5.39
CA ALA A 70 -15.58 1.14 5.46
C ALA A 70 -15.52 2.61 5.00
N ARG A 71 -14.35 3.13 4.60
CA ARG A 71 -14.26 4.48 4.02
C ARG A 71 -14.80 4.47 2.59
N LYS A 72 -16.12 4.64 2.44
CA LYS A 72 -16.72 5.23 1.24
C LYS A 72 -16.43 6.73 1.22
#